data_AF-A0AAP5H9X8-F1
#
_entry.id   AF-A0AAP5H9X8-F1
#
_cell.length_a   1.000
_cell.length_b   1.000
_cell.length_c   1.000
_cell.angle_alpha   90.00
_cell.angle_beta   90.00
_cell.angle_gamma   90.00
#
_symmetry.space_group_name_H-M   'P 1'
#
loop_
_entity.id
_entity.type
_entity.pdbx_description
1 polymer ?
#
loop_
_entity_poly.entity_id
_entity_poly.type
_entity_poly.pdbx_seq_one_letter_code
_entity_poly.pdbx_strand_id
1 'polypeptide(L)'
;MSPEELTALNRAIVRLFDRWLVSDAIGPRVLDIEPERYLLWKRGELTEIDDDLKLRLVLLLGIHVQLSAVFGKGARGYAWMNKPNDLFSQSPLGLLSSGNLDALLRLQAYLAAEVQAQ
;
A
#
# COMPACT_ATOMS: atom_id res chain seq x y z
N MET A 1 -16.83 -8.38 2.38
CA MET A 1 -15.75 -8.46 3.37
C MET A 1 -16.39 -8.34 4.75
N SER A 2 -16.30 -9.38 5.57
CA SER A 2 -16.81 -9.36 6.95
C SER A 2 -15.98 -8.39 7.81
N PRO A 3 -16.50 -7.96 8.98
CA PRO A 3 -15.72 -7.16 9.92
C PRO A 3 -14.40 -7.82 10.34
N GLU A 4 -14.38 -9.14 10.47
CA GLU A 4 -13.20 -9.92 10.81
C GLU A 4 -12.16 -9.91 9.68
N GLU A 5 -12.60 -10.10 8.43
CA GLU A 5 -11.74 -10.01 7.25
C GLU A 5 -11.15 -8.61 7.11
N LEU A 6 -11.95 -7.58 7.36
CA LEU A 6 -11.49 -6.19 7.31
C LEU A 6 -10.46 -5.90 8.40
N THR A 7 -10.69 -6.39 9.62
CA THR A 7 -9.72 -6.28 10.73
C THR A 7 -8.41 -7.01 10.41
N ALA A 8 -8.49 -8.19 9.77
CA ALA A 8 -7.32 -8.94 9.34
C ALA A 8 -6.55 -8.21 8.23
N LEU A 9 -7.24 -7.67 7.22
CA LEU A 9 -6.66 -6.84 6.18
C LEU A 9 -5.96 -5.62 6.77
N ASN A 10 -6.61 -4.95 7.72
CA ASN A 10 -6.08 -3.80 8.43
C ASN A 10 -4.71 -4.09 9.07
N ARG A 11 -4.62 -5.17 9.85
CA ARG A 11 -3.36 -5.62 10.47
C ARG A 11 -2.32 -6.03 9.43
N ALA A 12 -2.74 -6.61 8.30
CA ALA A 12 -1.84 -6.99 7.22
C ALA A 12 -1.20 -5.76 6.58
N ILE A 13 -1.96 -4.69 6.35
CA ILE A 13 -1.42 -3.45 5.76
C ILE A 13 -0.48 -2.71 6.73
N VAL A 14 -0.73 -2.72 8.05
CA VAL A 14 0.26 -2.19 9.03
C VAL A 14 1.61 -2.90 8.88
N ARG A 15 1.59 -4.24 8.89
CA ARG A 15 2.81 -5.05 8.73
C ARG A 15 3.47 -4.87 7.35
N LEU A 16 2.67 -4.61 6.33
CA LEU A 16 3.16 -4.32 4.99
C LEU A 16 3.91 -2.98 4.96
N PHE A 17 3.35 -1.95 5.60
CA PHE A 17 3.98 -0.63 5.70
C PHE A 17 5.31 -0.71 6.45
N ASP A 18 5.40 -1.51 7.52
CA ASP A 18 6.67 -1.78 8.21
C ASP A 18 7.71 -2.40 7.26
N ARG A 19 7.31 -3.39 6.46
CA ARG A 19 8.20 -4.06 5.49
C ARG A 19 8.63 -3.15 4.33
N TRP A 20 7.75 -2.25 3.93
CA TRP A 20 8.04 -1.24 2.91
C TRP A 20 8.76 -0.02 3.47
N LEU A 21 9.05 0.01 4.78
CA LEU A 21 9.69 1.14 5.46
C LEU A 21 8.91 2.45 5.28
N VAL A 22 7.58 2.37 5.24
CA VAL A 22 6.71 3.54 5.17
C VAL A 22 6.77 4.28 6.49
N SER A 23 7.14 5.56 6.45
CA SER A 23 7.20 6.39 7.65
C SER A 23 5.82 6.84 8.11
N ASP A 24 5.72 7.23 9.38
CA ASP A 24 4.48 7.77 9.97
C ASP A 24 4.04 9.10 9.34
N ALA A 25 4.93 9.78 8.60
CA ALA A 25 4.58 10.96 7.82
C ALA A 25 3.98 10.62 6.43
N ILE A 26 4.25 9.42 5.91
CA ILE A 26 3.83 8.98 4.57
C ILE A 26 2.63 8.05 4.63
N GLY A 27 2.58 7.15 5.61
CA GLY A 27 1.48 6.20 5.80
C GLY A 27 0.08 6.84 5.77
N PRO A 28 -0.21 7.89 6.56
CA PRO A 28 -1.51 8.56 6.50
C PRO A 28 -1.81 9.16 5.12
N ARG A 29 -0.80 9.68 4.41
CA ARG A 29 -0.98 10.24 3.06
C ARG A 29 -1.37 9.18 2.04
N VAL A 30 -0.71 8.01 2.06
CA VAL A 30 -1.05 6.89 1.16
C VAL A 30 -2.49 6.43 1.37
N LEU A 31 -2.92 6.42 2.64
CA LEU A 31 -4.27 6.02 3.03
C LEU A 31 -5.30 7.14 2.90
N ASP A 32 -4.86 8.38 2.63
CA ASP A 32 -5.71 9.59 2.59
C ASP A 32 -6.56 9.75 3.86
N ILE A 33 -5.91 9.58 5.01
CA ILE A 33 -6.52 9.76 6.32
C ILE A 33 -5.68 10.71 7.17
N GLU A 34 -6.34 11.30 8.17
CA GLU A 34 -5.66 12.13 9.17
C GLU A 34 -4.57 11.35 9.95
N PRO A 35 -3.44 11.98 10.29
CA PRO A 35 -2.38 11.35 11.07
C PRO A 35 -2.86 10.73 12.39
N GLU A 36 -3.83 11.33 13.07
CA GLU A 36 -4.40 10.80 14.31
C GLU A 36 -5.13 9.47 14.08
N ARG A 37 -5.87 9.35 12.96
CA ARG A 37 -6.52 8.09 12.56
C ARG A 37 -5.49 7.02 12.24
N TYR A 38 -4.38 7.40 11.62
CA TYR A 38 -3.26 6.51 11.36
C TYR A 38 -2.58 6.00 12.65
N LEU A 39 -2.46 6.83 13.68
CA LEU A 39 -1.94 6.41 14.98
C LEU A 39 -2.89 5.43 15.70
N LEU A 40 -4.19 5.70 15.69
CA LEU A 40 -5.22 4.75 16.18
C LEU A 40 -5.13 3.42 15.45
N TRP A 41 -4.95 3.48 14.14
CA TRP A 41 -4.77 2.31 13.30
C TRP A 41 -3.57 1.46 13.70
N LYS A 42 -2.39 2.07 13.90
CA LYS A 42 -1.18 1.35 14.36
C LYS A 42 -1.33 0.71 15.74
N ARG A 43 -2.22 1.22 16.60
CA ARG A 43 -2.55 0.62 17.90
C ARG A 43 -3.63 -0.46 17.83
N GLY A 44 -4.24 -0.67 16.66
CA GLY A 44 -5.36 -1.59 16.51
C GLY A 44 -6.69 -1.05 17.06
N GLU A 45 -6.78 0.27 17.24
CA GLU A 45 -7.94 0.98 17.82
C GLU A 45 -8.85 1.62 16.76
N LEU A 46 -8.50 1.54 15.47
CA LEU A 46 -9.35 2.07 14.39
C LEU A 46 -10.61 1.23 14.24
N THR A 47 -11.78 1.84 14.51
CA THR A 47 -13.09 1.17 14.48
C THR A 47 -13.87 1.39 13.19
N GLU A 48 -13.59 2.48 12.47
CA GLU A 48 -14.32 2.89 11.28
C GLU A 48 -13.43 2.89 10.05
N ILE A 49 -13.87 2.13 9.04
CA ILE A 49 -13.26 2.05 7.72
C ILE A 49 -14.38 2.30 6.71
N ASP A 50 -14.32 3.44 6.03
CA ASP A 50 -15.21 3.75 4.92
C ASP A 50 -14.82 2.98 3.64
N ASP A 51 -15.65 3.11 2.60
CA ASP A 51 -15.44 2.38 1.35
C ASP A 51 -14.18 2.83 0.59
N ASP A 52 -13.75 4.09 0.73
CA ASP A 52 -12.53 4.59 0.10
C ASP A 52 -11.28 3.99 0.75
N LEU A 53 -11.18 4.07 2.08
CA LEU A 53 -10.10 3.43 2.83
C LEU A 53 -10.06 1.93 2.55
N LYS A 54 -11.23 1.26 2.53
CA LYS A 54 -11.31 -0.16 2.19
C LYS A 54 -10.77 -0.46 0.78
N LEU A 55 -11.13 0.35 -0.21
CA LEU A 55 -10.59 0.21 -1.57
C LEU A 55 -9.08 0.36 -1.58
N ARG A 56 -8.53 1.37 -0.90
CA ARG A 56 -7.08 1.58 -0.77
C ARG A 56 -6.38 0.39 -0.14
N LEU A 57 -6.92 -0.19 0.94
CA LEU A 57 -6.35 -1.38 1.58
C LEU A 57 -6.32 -2.58 0.62
N VAL A 58 -7.37 -2.78 -0.18
CA VAL A 58 -7.43 -3.86 -1.19
C VAL A 58 -6.41 -3.62 -2.29
N LEU A 59 -6.27 -2.39 -2.80
CA LEU A 59 -5.27 -2.03 -3.82
C LEU A 59 -3.85 -2.27 -3.31
N LEU A 60 -3.55 -1.86 -2.07
CA LEU A 60 -2.26 -2.08 -1.42
C LEU A 60 -1.93 -3.58 -1.27
N LEU A 61 -2.91 -4.40 -0.90
CA LEU A 61 -2.74 -5.85 -0.87
C LEU A 61 -2.46 -6.41 -2.28
N GLY A 62 -3.19 -5.93 -3.30
CA GLY A 62 -2.95 -6.30 -4.70
C GLY A 62 -1.53 -5.98 -5.15
N ILE A 63 -1.06 -4.77 -4.88
CA ILE A 63 0.33 -4.34 -5.14
C ILE A 63 1.32 -5.26 -4.43
N HIS A 64 1.08 -5.63 -3.16
CA HIS A 64 1.96 -6.56 -2.45
C HIS A 64 2.05 -7.93 -3.13
N VAL A 65 0.91 -8.48 -3.55
CA VAL A 65 0.86 -9.78 -4.24
C VAL A 65 1.61 -9.70 -5.56
N GLN A 66 1.38 -8.66 -6.36
CA GLN A 66 2.04 -8.50 -7.65
C GLN A 66 3.54 -8.26 -7.51
N LEU A 67 3.99 -7.45 -6.54
CA LEU A 67 5.42 -7.30 -6.24
C LEU A 67 6.08 -8.65 -5.92
N SER A 68 5.37 -9.51 -5.17
CA SER A 68 5.87 -10.83 -4.81
C SER A 68 5.95 -11.77 -6.01
N ALA A 69 5.07 -11.60 -7.00
CA ALA A 69 5.14 -12.32 -8.27
C ALA A 69 6.31 -11.80 -9.13
N VAL A 70 6.41 -10.48 -9.35
CA VAL A 70 7.43 -9.87 -10.21
C VAL A 70 8.85 -10.06 -9.69
N PHE A 71 9.08 -9.85 -8.38
CA PHE A 71 10.42 -9.83 -7.78
C PHE A 71 10.76 -11.11 -6.99
N GLY A 72 9.83 -12.07 -6.94
CA GLY A 72 9.88 -13.20 -6.03
C GLY A 72 9.61 -12.81 -4.55
N LYS A 73 9.60 -13.81 -3.67
CA LYS A 73 9.41 -13.57 -2.23
C LYS A 73 10.63 -12.88 -1.63
N GLY A 74 10.46 -11.67 -1.09
CA GLY A 74 11.45 -11.06 -0.19
C GLY A 74 11.70 -9.57 -0.37
N ALA A 75 12.80 -9.10 0.21
CA ALA A 75 13.14 -7.69 0.39
C ALA A 75 13.37 -6.90 -0.92
N ARG A 76 13.56 -7.57 -2.08
CA ARG A 76 13.81 -6.89 -3.35
C ARG A 76 12.63 -6.03 -3.80
N GLY A 77 11.41 -6.56 -3.77
CA GLY A 77 10.21 -5.80 -4.11
C GLY A 77 9.97 -4.63 -3.14
N TYR A 78 10.27 -4.82 -1.86
CA TYR A 78 10.13 -3.77 -0.84
C TYR A 78 11.18 -2.67 -1.00
N ALA A 79 12.41 -3.02 -1.35
CA ALA A 79 13.45 -2.05 -1.68
C ALA A 79 13.08 -1.28 -2.96
N TRP A 80 12.50 -1.94 -3.97
CA TRP A 80 12.06 -1.29 -5.20
C TRP A 80 10.98 -0.22 -4.95
N MET A 81 10.05 -0.45 -4.01
CA MET A 81 9.05 0.56 -3.62
C MET A 81 9.65 1.92 -3.20
N ASN A 82 10.89 1.90 -2.68
CA ASN A 82 11.58 3.09 -2.18
C ASN A 82 12.60 3.67 -3.17
N LYS A 83 12.95 2.94 -4.23
CA LYS A 83 13.95 3.40 -5.20
C LYS A 83 13.31 4.35 -6.22
N PRO A 84 14.01 5.42 -6.63
CA PRO A 84 13.61 6.19 -7.80
C PRO A 84 13.37 5.29 -9.01
N ASN A 85 12.32 5.57 -9.75
CA ASN A 85 11.92 4.82 -10.92
C ASN A 85 11.63 5.79 -12.07
N ASP A 86 12.32 5.60 -13.20
CA ASP A 86 12.20 6.48 -14.38
C ASP A 86 10.76 6.54 -14.93
N LEU A 87 10.00 5.45 -14.83
CA LEU A 87 8.60 5.36 -15.26
C LEU A 87 7.68 6.32 -14.50
N PHE A 88 8.00 6.59 -13.23
CA PHE A 88 7.22 7.47 -12.36
C PHE A 88 7.92 8.80 -12.09
N SER A 89 9.16 8.97 -12.55
CA SER A 89 10.06 10.09 -12.22
C SER A 89 10.31 10.27 -10.70
N GLN A 90 9.92 9.29 -9.90
CA GLN A 90 10.04 9.24 -8.44
C GLN A 90 9.96 7.78 -7.99
N SER A 91 10.05 7.51 -6.68
CA SER A 91 9.81 6.14 -6.19
C SER A 91 8.32 5.77 -6.24
N PRO A 92 7.98 4.48 -6.38
CA PRO A 92 6.59 4.02 -6.28
C PRO A 92 5.91 4.51 -5.00
N LEU A 93 6.59 4.47 -3.85
CA LEU A 93 6.06 5.01 -2.60
C LEU A 93 5.88 6.52 -2.66
N GLY A 94 6.79 7.26 -3.29
CA GLY A 94 6.64 8.70 -3.55
C GLY A 94 5.39 9.02 -4.36
N LEU A 95 5.12 8.23 -5.41
CA LEU A 95 3.90 8.33 -6.20
C LEU A 95 2.64 8.12 -5.32
N LEU A 96 2.62 7.07 -4.50
CA LEU A 96 1.50 6.78 -3.59
C LEU A 96 1.32 7.85 -2.51
N SER A 97 2.39 8.54 -2.12
CA SER A 97 2.37 9.59 -1.09
C SER A 97 1.59 10.85 -1.51
N SER A 98 1.16 10.93 -2.77
CA SER A 98 0.27 11.99 -3.26
C SER A 98 -1.16 11.89 -2.70
N GLY A 99 -1.55 10.75 -2.12
CA GLY A 99 -2.90 10.51 -1.60
C GLY A 99 -3.96 10.26 -2.68
N ASN A 100 -3.63 10.43 -3.95
CA ASN A 100 -4.55 10.19 -5.06
C ASN A 100 -4.80 8.69 -5.27
N LEU A 101 -6.06 8.29 -5.32
CA LEU A 101 -6.45 6.89 -5.62
C LEU A 101 -5.91 6.42 -6.98
N ASP A 102 -5.86 7.32 -7.97
CA ASP A 102 -5.28 7.07 -9.30
C ASP A 102 -3.82 6.62 -9.23
N ALA A 103 -3.05 7.08 -8.24
CA ALA A 103 -1.67 6.65 -8.04
C ALA A 103 -1.59 5.15 -7.66
N LEU A 104 -2.50 4.70 -6.79
CA LEU A 104 -2.62 3.29 -6.41
C LEU A 104 -3.06 2.44 -7.60
N LEU A 105 -4.09 2.88 -8.33
CA LEU A 105 -4.60 2.19 -9.52
C LEU A 105 -3.53 2.08 -10.60
N ARG A 106 -2.80 3.16 -10.88
CA ARG A 106 -1.71 3.19 -11.86
C ARG A 106 -0.60 2.21 -11.50
N LEU A 107 -0.15 2.20 -10.25
CA LEU A 107 0.90 1.29 -9.81
C LEU A 107 0.44 -0.18 -9.86
N GLN A 108 -0.79 -0.45 -9.42
CA GLN A 108 -1.38 -1.79 -9.47
C GLN A 108 -1.52 -2.29 -10.91
N ALA A 109 -1.99 -1.44 -11.83
CA ALA A 109 -2.13 -1.79 -13.25
C ALA A 109 -0.76 -2.06 -13.91
N TYR A 110 0.25 -1.24 -13.59
CA TYR A 110 1.61 -1.47 -14.05
C TYR A 110 2.14 -2.83 -13.60
N LEU A 111 2.08 -3.13 -12.29
CA LEU A 111 2.54 -4.40 -11.76
C LEU A 111 1.72 -5.59 -12.26
N ALA A 112 0.42 -5.42 -12.51
CA ALA A 112 -0.41 -6.45 -13.13
C ALA A 112 0.10 -6.82 -14.53
N ALA A 113 0.44 -5.81 -15.34
CA ALA A 113 0.98 -6.01 -16.68
C ALA A 113 2.36 -6.70 -16.65
N GLU A 114 3.23 -6.30 -15.71
CA GLU A 114 4.52 -6.98 -15.50
C GLU A 114 4.35 -8.46 -15.14
N VAL A 115 3.38 -8.79 -14.27
CA VAL A 115 3.07 -10.20 -13.94
C VAL A 115 2.58 -10.98 -15.16
N GLN A 116 1.79 -10.37 -16.04
CA GLN A 116 1.28 -11.04 -17.25
C GLN A 116 2.34 -11.24 -18.33
N ALA A 117 3.42 -10.45 -18.30
CA ALA A 117 4.50 -10.52 -19.28
C ALA A 117 5.60 -11.53 -18.93
N GLN A 118 5.55 -12.13 -17.73
CA GLN A 118 6.47 -13.17 -17.23
C GLN A 118 5.98 -14.57 -17.56
#